data_AF-A0A9P7P035-F1
#
_entry.id   AF-A0A9P7P035-F1
#
_cell.length_a   1.000
_cell.length_b   1.000
_cell.length_c   1.000
_cell.angle_alpha   90.00
_cell.angle_beta   90.00
_cell.angle_gamma   90.00
#
_symmetry.space_group_name_H-M   'P 1'
#
loop_
_entity.id
_entity.type
_entity.pdbx_description
1 polymer ?
#
loop_
_entity_poly.entity_id
_entity_poly.type
_entity_poly.pdbx_seq_one_letter_code
_entity_poly.pdbx_strand_id
1 'polypeptide(L)'
;MVKILSVVITTLATVSPTVQAGPCTPGLKYCGFTLKNNDYPGAEILKEKTLYMCNSNGSVTRSGLCPIGCSHEGVGKPDSCKWHWVL
;
A
#
# COMPACT_ATOMS: atom_id res chain seq x y z
N MET A 1 11.03 -42.30 -37.19
CA MET A 1 10.55 -42.31 -35.80
C MET A 1 11.22 -41.16 -35.07
N VAL A 2 10.49 -40.11 -34.68
CA VAL A 2 11.07 -38.92 -34.04
C VAL A 2 10.68 -38.93 -32.58
N LYS A 3 11.67 -39.06 -31.68
CA LYS A 3 11.48 -38.99 -30.23
C LYS A 3 11.50 -37.52 -29.82
N ILE A 4 10.33 -36.99 -29.46
CA ILE A 4 10.19 -35.63 -28.96
C ILE A 4 10.49 -35.67 -27.46
N LEU A 5 11.65 -35.15 -27.06
CA LEU A 5 12.01 -34.98 -25.64
C LEU A 5 11.04 -33.95 -25.03
N SER A 6 10.17 -34.42 -24.12
CA SER A 6 9.26 -33.55 -23.39
C SER A 6 10.04 -32.82 -22.29
N VAL A 7 10.39 -31.56 -22.55
CA VAL A 7 10.91 -30.64 -21.53
C VAL A 7 9.71 -29.88 -20.98
N VAL A 8 9.12 -30.38 -19.90
CA VAL A 8 8.13 -29.61 -19.15
C VAL A 8 8.90 -28.60 -18.29
N ILE A 9 8.96 -27.37 -18.79
CA ILE A 9 9.57 -26.22 -18.12
C ILE A 9 8.67 -25.88 -16.93
N THR A 10 9.18 -26.02 -15.72
CA THR A 10 8.51 -25.56 -14.49
C THR A 10 8.39 -24.04 -14.56
N THR A 11 7.25 -23.55 -15.00
CA THR A 11 6.92 -22.12 -14.97
C THR A 11 6.98 -21.67 -13.51
N LEU A 12 7.93 -20.79 -13.18
CA LEU A 12 7.92 -20.09 -11.91
C LEU A 12 6.56 -19.38 -11.82
N ALA A 13 5.77 -19.72 -10.81
CA ALA A 13 4.72 -18.83 -10.37
C ALA A 13 5.43 -17.55 -9.94
N THR A 14 5.39 -16.52 -10.78
CA THR A 14 5.60 -15.14 -10.35
C THR A 14 4.62 -14.95 -9.21
N VAL A 15 5.13 -14.98 -7.98
CA VAL A 15 4.39 -14.55 -6.80
C VAL A 15 3.98 -13.11 -7.09
N SER A 16 2.75 -12.98 -7.61
CA SER A 16 2.09 -11.69 -7.72
C SER A 16 2.16 -11.11 -6.31
N PRO A 17 2.62 -9.86 -6.15
CA PRO A 17 2.83 -9.27 -4.84
C PRO A 17 1.56 -9.51 -4.08
N THR A 18 1.72 -10.16 -2.93
CA THR A 18 0.61 -10.59 -2.11
C THR A 18 -0.42 -9.46 -2.10
N VAL A 19 -1.63 -9.77 -2.56
CA VAL A 19 -2.82 -9.10 -2.03
C VAL A 19 -2.91 -9.59 -0.59
N GLN A 20 -1.90 -9.27 0.20
CA GLN A 20 -2.02 -9.22 1.63
C GLN A 20 -3.02 -8.11 1.76
N ALA A 21 -4.27 -8.49 2.05
CA ALA A 21 -5.18 -7.65 2.81
C ALA A 21 -4.56 -7.39 4.21
N GLY A 22 -3.28 -7.06 4.25
CA GLY A 22 -2.66 -6.33 5.32
C GLY A 22 -3.09 -4.88 5.13
N PRO A 23 -3.13 -4.11 6.22
CA PRO A 23 -3.68 -2.76 6.22
C PRO A 23 -2.88 -1.73 5.38
N CYS A 24 -1.92 -2.17 4.56
CA CYS A 24 -0.95 -1.35 3.85
C CYS A 24 -0.41 -2.11 2.62
N THR A 25 -0.68 -1.64 1.41
CA THR A 25 -0.07 -2.16 0.17
C THR A 25 1.24 -1.45 -0.15
N PRO A 26 2.37 -2.16 -0.32
CA PRO A 26 3.66 -1.57 -0.66
C PRO A 26 3.60 -0.63 -1.87
N GLY A 27 4.22 0.55 -1.74
CA GLY A 27 4.22 1.59 -2.78
C GLY A 27 2.98 2.50 -2.79
N LEU A 28 1.92 2.15 -2.05
CA LEU A 28 0.77 3.04 -1.86
C LEU A 28 0.95 3.94 -0.65
N LYS A 29 0.21 5.06 -0.66
CA LYS A 29 0.13 5.99 0.45
C LYS A 29 -1.22 5.83 1.16
N TYR A 30 -1.22 5.95 2.48
CA TYR A 30 -2.40 5.82 3.33
C TYR A 30 -2.46 6.96 4.33
N CYS A 31 -3.66 7.43 4.64
CA CYS A 31 -3.87 8.36 5.74
C CYS A 31 -3.58 7.68 7.08
N GLY A 32 -3.04 8.43 8.03
CA GLY A 32 -2.81 7.92 9.38
C GLY A 32 -4.10 7.41 10.03
N PHE A 33 -5.23 8.06 9.80
CA PHE A 33 -6.52 7.58 10.30
C PHE A 33 -6.96 6.28 9.61
N THR A 34 -6.71 6.11 8.30
CA THR A 34 -7.00 4.87 7.57
C THR A 34 -6.21 3.71 8.17
N LEU A 35 -4.91 3.92 8.41
CA LEU A 35 -4.05 2.91 9.04
C LEU A 35 -4.53 2.55 10.45
N LYS A 36 -4.96 3.54 11.25
CA LYS A 36 -5.53 3.30 12.59
C LYS A 36 -6.84 2.53 12.54
N ASN A 37 -7.75 2.89 11.63
CA ASN A 37 -9.06 2.23 11.50
C ASN A 37 -8.97 0.81 10.95
N ASN A 38 -7.86 0.44 10.31
CA ASN A 38 -7.60 -0.93 9.84
C ASN A 38 -6.64 -1.68 10.77
N ASP A 39 -6.45 -1.22 12.01
CA ASP A 39 -5.60 -1.86 13.03
C ASP A 39 -4.18 -2.17 12.54
N TYR A 40 -3.59 -1.26 11.75
CA TYR A 40 -2.21 -1.42 11.29
C TYR A 40 -1.25 -1.48 12.49
N PRO A 41 -0.32 -2.45 12.56
CA PRO A 41 0.63 -2.57 13.67
C PRO A 41 1.47 -1.29 13.84
N GLY A 42 1.35 -0.62 14.99
CA GLY A 42 2.03 0.65 15.25
C GLY A 42 1.28 1.88 14.71
N ALA A 43 0.01 1.74 14.28
CA ALA A 43 -0.81 2.87 13.87
C ALA A 43 -1.15 3.82 15.03
N GLU A 44 -1.12 3.33 16.28
CA GLU A 44 -1.45 4.09 17.49
C GLU A 44 -0.64 5.38 17.64
N ILE A 45 0.64 5.34 17.23
CA ILE A 45 1.55 6.48 17.29
C ILE A 45 1.49 7.38 16.04
N LEU A 46 0.74 6.97 15.01
CA LEU A 46 0.60 7.72 13.77
C LEU A 46 -0.34 8.91 13.97
N LYS A 47 -0.03 10.00 13.26
CA LYS A 47 -0.84 11.22 13.27
C LYS A 47 -1.93 11.07 12.20
N GLU A 48 -3.18 11.24 12.60
CA GLU A 48 -4.35 11.01 11.73
C GLU A 48 -4.36 11.88 10.47
N LYS A 49 -3.89 13.13 10.59
CA LYS A 49 -3.77 14.11 9.49
C LYS A 49 -2.46 14.00 8.71
N THR A 50 -1.79 12.86 8.75
CA THR A 50 -0.50 12.65 8.07
C THR A 50 -0.65 11.56 7.04
N LEU A 51 -0.03 11.75 5.88
CA LEU A 51 0.06 10.75 4.84
C LEU A 51 1.30 9.90 5.05
N TYR A 52 1.14 8.59 4.97
CA TYR A 52 2.18 7.59 5.20
C TYR A 52 2.35 6.70 3.97
N MET A 53 3.59 6.50 3.54
CA MET A 53 3.92 5.62 2.42
C MET A 53 4.25 4.23 2.94
N CYS A 54 3.63 3.22 2.34
CA CYS A 54 3.89 1.82 2.65
C CYS A 54 5.18 1.35 1.98
N ASN A 55 6.10 0.80 2.76
CA ASN A 55 7.32 0.21 2.24
C ASN A 55 7.14 -1.30 2.00
N SER A 56 7.99 -1.88 1.16
CA SER A 56 7.98 -3.33 0.87
C SER A 56 8.35 -4.22 2.07
N ASN A 57 8.98 -3.66 3.10
CA ASN A 57 9.26 -4.36 4.36
C ASN A 57 8.06 -4.36 5.33
N GLY A 58 6.91 -3.81 4.92
CA GLY A 58 5.70 -3.71 5.73
C GLY A 58 5.68 -2.52 6.71
N SER A 59 6.75 -1.72 6.79
CA SER A 59 6.75 -0.48 7.59
C SER A 59 6.11 0.69 6.83
N VAL A 60 5.70 1.71 7.57
CA VAL A 60 5.21 2.97 6.99
C VAL A 60 6.16 4.12 7.25
N THR A 61 6.45 4.91 6.22
CA THR A 61 7.25 6.13 6.34
C THR A 61 6.34 7.35 6.23
N ARG A 62 6.54 8.36 7.07
CA ARG A 62 5.82 9.64 6.93
C ARG A 62 6.14 10.27 5.57
N SER A 63 5.14 10.42 4.71
CA SER A 63 5.26 11.10 3.41
C SER A 63 5.03 12.61 3.54
N GLY A 64 4.13 13.06 4.41
CA GLY A 64 3.83 14.49 4.57
C GLY A 64 2.62 14.76 5.46
N LEU A 65 2.55 15.98 6.01
CA LEU A 65 1.37 16.45 6.74
C LEU A 65 0.28 16.88 5.75
N CYS A 66 -0.96 16.50 6.01
CA CYS A 66 -2.13 16.96 5.28
C CYS A 66 -2.79 18.12 6.06
N PRO A 67 -2.68 19.38 5.60
CA PRO A 67 -3.08 20.55 6.40
C PRO A 67 -4.59 20.61 6.71
N ILE A 68 -5.42 20.17 5.75
CA ILE A 68 -6.88 20.29 5.84
C ILE A 68 -7.50 18.96 6.26
N GLY A 69 -7.03 17.90 5.62
CA GLY A 69 -7.50 16.56 5.86
C GLY A 69 -6.88 15.61 4.86
N CYS A 70 -7.07 14.33 5.11
CA CYS A 70 -6.65 13.27 4.22
C CYS A 70 -7.90 12.57 3.68
N SER A 71 -7.93 12.28 2.38
CA SER A 71 -9.01 11.60 1.69
C SER A 71 -8.66 10.14 1.50
N HIS A 72 -9.57 9.26 1.92
CA HIS A 72 -9.48 7.85 1.57
C HIS A 72 -10.03 7.63 0.16
N GLU A 73 -9.18 7.20 -0.78
CA GLU A 73 -9.54 7.03 -2.20
C GLU A 73 -10.12 5.64 -2.51
N GLY A 74 -10.21 4.77 -1.49
CA GLY A 74 -10.74 3.41 -1.59
C GLY A 74 -9.66 2.34 -1.72
N VAL A 75 -10.11 1.08 -1.75
CA VAL A 75 -9.22 -0.09 -1.75
C VAL A 75 -8.34 -0.12 -3.01
N GLY A 76 -7.04 -0.33 -2.82
CA GLY A 76 -6.07 -0.44 -3.91
C GLY A 76 -5.68 0.90 -4.55
N LYS A 77 -6.18 2.04 -4.03
CA LYS A 77 -5.77 3.38 -4.44
C LYS A 77 -4.98 4.07 -3.34
N PRO A 78 -3.97 4.88 -3.68
CA PRO A 78 -3.26 5.67 -2.69
C PRO A 78 -4.17 6.79 -2.17
N ASP A 79 -4.23 6.94 -0.85
CA ASP A 79 -4.88 8.07 -0.20
C ASP A 79 -4.18 9.38 -0.58
N SER A 80 -4.94 10.47 -0.54
CA SER A 80 -4.50 11.79 -0.97
C SER A 80 -4.67 12.83 0.14
N CYS A 81 -3.78 13.83 0.22
CA CYS A 81 -4.05 14.98 1.08
C CYS A 81 -5.05 15.91 0.37
N LYS A 82 -6.06 16.38 1.11
CA LYS A 82 -6.87 17.51 0.66
C LYS A 82 -6.01 18.78 0.75
N TRP A 83 -5.70 19.35 -0.39
CA TRP A 83 -5.07 20.66 -0.51
C TRP A 83 -6.17 21.68 -0.80
N HIS A 84 -6.13 22.83 -0.12
CA HIS A 84 -6.87 23.99 -0.61
C HIS A 84 -6.03 24.52 -1.76
N TRP A 85 -6.42 24.19 -2.98
CA TRP A 85 -5.96 24.96 -4.12
C TRP A 85 -6.65 26.32 -4.00
N VAL A 86 -6.02 27.27 -3.30
CA VAL A 86 -6.37 28.68 -3.49
C VAL A 86 -5.83 29.02 -4.88
N LEU A 87 -6.68 28.89 -5.89
CA LEU A 87 -6.50 29.58 -7.17
C LEU A 87 -6.79 31.06 -6.96
#